data_AF-A0A914TZ02-F1
#
_entry.id   AF-A0A914TZ02-F1
#
_cell.length_a   1.000
_cell.length_b   1.000
_cell.length_c   1.000
_cell.angle_alpha   90.00
_cell.angle_beta   90.00
_cell.angle_gamma   90.00
#
_symmetry.space_group_name_H-M   'P 1'
#
loop_
_entity.id
_entity.type
_entity.pdbx_description
1 polymer ?
#
loop_
_entity_poly.entity_id
_entity_poly.type
_entity_poly.pdbx_seq_one_letter_code
_entity_poly.pdbx_strand_id
1 'polypeptide(L)'
;MDVIIDTWKYGDKSETKIIEAYIKNMPFSMIREKATEKPISFEHSDNRGCLAHLFTLEQHRNKGLGNAVEKNICLKLIKNKIIPYKFIEISNSKVLESTIRSKYWTRWENSNGPVCHDWVKVNDKISA
;
A
#
# COMPACT_ATOMS: atom_id res chain seq x y z
N MET A 1 12.63 9.14 6.13
CA MET A 1 11.71 9.25 4.97
C MET A 1 12.28 8.51 3.78
N ASP A 2 13.59 8.67 3.58
CA ASP A 2 14.41 8.05 2.54
C ASP A 2 14.14 6.56 2.36
N VAL A 3 14.19 5.76 3.44
CA VAL A 3 13.94 4.31 3.35
C VAL A 3 12.56 3.95 2.78
N ILE A 4 11.55 4.80 2.97
CA ILE A 4 10.23 4.57 2.38
C ILE A 4 10.40 4.75 0.88
N ILE A 5 10.76 5.95 0.42
CA ILE A 5 10.90 6.30 -1.00
C ILE A 5 11.86 5.35 -1.74
N ASP A 6 13.02 5.07 -1.17
CA ASP A 6 14.08 4.24 -1.79
C ASP A 6 13.71 2.76 -1.94
N THR A 7 12.69 2.28 -1.22
CA THR A 7 12.21 0.88 -1.33
C THR A 7 11.04 0.71 -2.28
N TRP A 8 10.51 1.82 -2.83
CA TRP A 8 9.41 1.72 -3.78
C TRP A 8 9.94 1.35 -5.17
N LYS A 9 9.69 0.09 -5.59
CA LYS A 9 10.07 -0.43 -6.92
C LYS A 9 9.69 0.47 -8.10
N TYR A 10 8.58 1.21 -7.97
CA TYR A 10 8.02 2.08 -9.00
C TYR A 10 8.03 3.56 -8.61
N GLY A 11 8.57 3.89 -7.44
CA GLY A 11 8.58 5.27 -6.97
C GLY A 11 9.60 6.10 -7.73
N ASP A 12 9.22 7.33 -8.03
CA ASP A 12 10.16 8.36 -8.48
C ASP A 12 10.47 9.29 -7.30
N LYS A 13 11.73 9.72 -7.18
CA LYS A 13 12.14 10.74 -6.20
C LYS A 13 11.38 12.05 -6.40
N SER A 14 10.89 12.34 -7.61
CA SER A 14 10.02 13.47 -7.88
C SER A 14 8.71 13.43 -7.06
N GLU A 15 8.26 12.25 -6.62
CA GLU A 15 7.02 12.04 -5.86
C GLU A 15 7.21 12.17 -4.34
N THR A 16 8.43 12.45 -3.87
CA THR A 16 8.77 12.57 -2.44
C THR A 16 7.78 13.46 -1.68
N LYS A 17 7.47 14.64 -2.22
CA LYS A 17 6.55 15.60 -1.57
C LYS A 17 5.13 15.07 -1.42
N ILE A 18 4.68 14.25 -2.38
CA ILE A 18 3.34 13.63 -2.35
C ILE A 18 3.31 12.55 -1.27
N ILE A 19 4.35 11.72 -1.21
CA ILE A 19 4.49 10.69 -0.17
C ILE A 19 4.58 11.33 1.23
N GLU A 20 5.33 12.43 1.37
CA GLU A 20 5.36 13.25 2.59
C GLU A 20 3.99 13.78 2.98
N ALA A 21 3.22 14.30 2.03
CA ALA A 21 1.87 14.76 2.28
C ALA A 21 0.93 13.61 2.72
N TYR A 22 1.03 12.43 2.09
CA TYR A 22 0.24 11.27 2.51
C TYR A 22 0.61 10.80 3.91
N ILE A 23 1.90 10.67 4.22
CA ILE A 23 2.34 10.22 5.56
C ILE A 23 1.95 11.23 6.64
N LYS A 24 1.96 12.53 6.33
CA LYS A 24 1.62 13.59 7.28
C LYS A 24 0.11 13.71 7.53
N ASN A 25 -0.72 13.50 6.50
CA ASN A 25 -2.14 13.86 6.55
C ASN A 25 -3.10 12.67 6.44
N MET A 26 -2.63 11.51 5.96
CA MET A 26 -3.45 10.31 5.80
C MET A 26 -3.07 9.24 6.83
N PRO A 27 -3.96 8.27 7.10
CA PRO A 27 -3.60 7.09 7.86
C PRO A 27 -2.34 6.43 7.30
N PHE A 28 -1.38 6.23 8.21
CA PHE A 28 -0.10 5.60 7.95
C PHE A 28 0.21 4.65 9.10
N SER A 29 0.93 3.56 8.82
CA SER A 29 1.36 2.61 9.83
C SER A 29 2.82 2.22 9.60
N MET A 30 3.56 2.08 10.69
CA MET A 30 4.98 1.78 10.65
C MET A 30 5.44 1.14 11.95
N ILE A 31 6.37 0.20 11.80
CA ILE A 31 7.13 -0.40 12.88
C ILE A 31 8.57 0.09 12.76
N ARG A 32 9.13 0.51 13.90
CA ARG A 32 10.53 0.90 14.04
C ARG A 32 11.31 -0.16 14.79
N GLU A 33 12.57 -0.32 14.44
CA GLU A 33 13.49 -1.09 15.25
C GLU A 33 13.86 -0.32 16.51
N LYS A 34 13.70 -0.94 17.69
CA LYS A 34 13.92 -0.29 18.99
C LYS A 34 15.34 0.27 19.18
N ALA A 35 16.35 -0.38 18.62
CA ALA A 35 17.74 0.02 18.82
C ALA A 35 18.13 1.24 17.98
N THR A 36 17.60 1.34 16.76
CA THR A 36 18.01 2.35 15.78
C THR A 36 16.93 3.39 15.48
N GLU A 37 15.70 3.16 15.94
CA GLU A 37 14.48 3.91 15.61
C GLU A 37 14.18 3.98 14.11
N LYS A 38 14.87 3.17 13.29
CA LYS A 38 14.68 3.16 11.84
C LYS A 38 13.39 2.43 11.47
N PRO A 39 12.64 2.90 10.46
CA PRO A 39 11.51 2.16 9.91
C PRO A 39 11.96 0.80 9.37
N ILE A 40 11.28 -0.28 9.77
CA ILE A 40 11.57 -1.65 9.31
C ILE A 40 10.39 -2.29 8.58
N SER A 41 9.18 -1.81 8.81
CA SER A 41 7.98 -2.19 8.08
C SER A 41 7.01 -1.03 8.08
N PHE A 42 6.36 -0.76 6.94
CA PHE A 42 5.50 0.41 6.77
C PHE A 42 4.53 0.21 5.61
N GLU A 43 3.44 0.98 5.66
CA GLU A 43 2.42 1.08 4.62
C GLU A 43 1.69 2.42 4.80
N HIS A 44 1.34 3.09 3.70
CA HIS A 44 0.56 4.32 3.73
C HIS A 44 -0.75 4.15 2.97
N SER A 45 -1.64 5.13 3.13
CA SER A 45 -2.88 5.20 2.36
C SER A 45 -2.97 6.51 1.58
N ASP A 46 -3.76 6.52 0.51
CA ASP A 46 -4.20 7.73 -0.15
C ASP A 46 -5.53 8.25 0.43
N ASN A 47 -6.01 9.38 -0.09
CA ASN A 47 -7.26 10.02 0.33
C ASN A 47 -8.53 9.20 0.04
N ARG A 48 -8.46 8.16 -0.78
CA ARG A 48 -9.58 7.27 -1.10
C ARG A 48 -9.60 6.02 -0.23
N GLY A 49 -8.55 5.78 0.56
CA GLY A 49 -8.37 4.56 1.35
C GLY A 49 -7.63 3.45 0.62
N CYS A 50 -7.00 3.75 -0.52
CA CYS A 50 -6.12 2.80 -1.19
C CYS A 50 -4.88 2.62 -0.33
N LEU A 51 -4.62 1.40 0.12
CA LEU A 51 -3.37 1.04 0.73
C LEU A 51 -2.29 0.92 -0.35
N ALA A 52 -1.14 1.50 -0.07
CA ALA A 52 -0.02 1.52 -0.97
C ALA A 52 1.27 1.26 -0.21
N HIS A 53 2.22 0.66 -0.92
CA HIS A 53 3.60 0.52 -0.48
C HIS A 53 3.78 -0.26 0.82
N LEU A 54 3.07 -1.38 0.97
CA LEU A 54 3.37 -2.33 2.04
C LEU A 54 4.78 -2.90 1.83
N PHE A 55 5.71 -2.51 2.71
CA PHE A 55 7.08 -2.98 2.65
C PHE A 55 7.58 -3.45 4.01
N THR A 56 8.47 -4.44 3.98
CA THR A 56 9.23 -4.89 5.14
C THR A 56 10.66 -5.17 4.68
N LEU A 57 11.63 -4.56 5.35
CA LEU A 57 13.05 -4.76 5.07
C LEU A 57 13.38 -6.25 5.14
N GLU A 58 14.23 -6.74 4.23
CA GLU A 58 14.39 -8.18 3.99
C GLU A 58 14.79 -8.97 5.24
N GLN A 59 15.73 -8.43 6.02
CA GLN A 59 16.21 -9.00 7.27
C GLN A 59 15.17 -9.04 8.40
N HIS A 60 14.02 -8.39 8.21
CA HIS A 60 12.88 -8.39 9.15
C HIS A 60 11.64 -9.11 8.60
N ARG A 61 11.69 -9.73 7.42
CA ARG A 61 10.57 -10.50 6.83
C ARG A 61 10.29 -11.80 7.59
N ASN A 62 9.15 -12.43 7.30
CA ASN A 62 8.64 -13.67 7.91
C ASN A 62 8.39 -13.62 9.44
N LYS A 63 8.33 -12.41 10.01
CA LYS A 63 8.02 -12.16 11.44
C LYS A 63 6.60 -11.62 11.66
N GLY A 64 5.76 -11.62 10.62
CA GLY A 64 4.39 -11.09 10.69
C GLY A 64 4.26 -9.56 10.69
N LEU A 65 5.37 -8.82 10.53
CA LEU A 65 5.39 -7.35 10.62
C LEU A 65 4.51 -6.66 9.58
N GLY A 66 4.58 -7.08 8.31
CA GLY A 66 3.72 -6.52 7.26
C GLY A 66 2.23 -6.68 7.56
N ASN A 67 1.82 -7.86 8.05
CA ASN A 67 0.42 -8.09 8.45
C ASN A 67 0.00 -7.21 9.64
N ALA A 68 0.91 -6.94 10.57
CA ALA A 68 0.63 -6.07 11.71
C ALA A 68 0.47 -4.61 11.26
N VAL A 69 1.33 -4.14 10.36
CA VAL A 69 1.25 -2.82 9.75
C VAL A 69 -0.06 -2.65 8.99
N GLU A 70 -0.41 -3.60 8.11
CA GLU A 70 -1.63 -3.58 7.28
C GLU A 70 -2.91 -3.55 8.13
N LYS A 71 -2.99 -4.41 9.15
CA LYS A 71 -4.14 -4.39 10.07
C LYS A 71 -4.27 -3.06 10.80
N ASN A 72 -3.15 -2.49 11.25
CA ASN A 72 -3.17 -1.23 11.98
C ASN A 72 -3.66 -0.06 11.12
N ILE A 73 -3.21 0.04 9.86
CA ILE A 73 -3.69 1.09 8.94
C ILE A 73 -5.15 0.87 8.55
N CYS A 74 -5.58 -0.37 8.31
CA CYS A 74 -7.00 -0.69 8.07
C CYS A 74 -7.88 -0.24 9.24
N LEU A 75 -7.49 -0.51 10.49
CA LEU A 75 -8.23 -0.07 11.67
C LEU A 75 -8.33 1.46 11.76
N LYS A 76 -7.26 2.19 11.40
CA LYS A 76 -7.27 3.65 11.34
C LYS A 76 -8.22 4.18 10.27
N LEU A 77 -8.24 3.56 9.08
CA LEU A 77 -9.15 3.92 7.99
C LEU A 77 -10.61 3.65 8.36
N ILE A 78 -10.91 2.47 8.91
CA ILE A 78 -12.26 2.09 9.34
C ILE A 78 -12.77 3.04 10.43
N LYS A 79 -11.92 3.43 11.39
CA LYS A 79 -12.27 4.43 12.43
C LYS A 79 -12.69 5.78 11.82
N ASN A 80 -12.13 6.13 10.67
CA ASN A 80 -12.48 7.34 9.92
C ASN A 80 -13.61 7.11 8.90
N LYS A 81 -14.32 5.98 8.96
CA LYS A 81 -15.40 5.59 8.03
C LYS A 81 -14.93 5.48 6.57
N ILE A 82 -13.66 5.16 6.35
CA ILE A 82 -13.08 4.90 5.03
C ILE A 82 -12.93 3.40 4.84
N ILE A 83 -13.37 2.88 3.68
CA ILE A 83 -13.23 1.47 3.33
C ILE A 83 -11.81 1.23 2.79
N PRO A 84 -10.98 0.43 3.47
CA PRO A 84 -9.65 0.11 2.97
C PRO A 84 -9.75 -0.82 1.76
N TYR A 85 -8.95 -0.55 0.74
CA TYR A 85 -8.77 -1.43 -0.42
C TYR A 85 -7.32 -1.39 -0.89
N LYS A 86 -6.90 -2.36 -1.69
CA LYS A 86 -5.54 -2.40 -2.25
C LYS A 86 -5.52 -3.04 -3.62
N PHE A 87 -4.52 -2.67 -4.41
CA PHE A 87 -4.18 -3.36 -5.65
C PHE A 87 -2.97 -4.25 -5.41
N ILE A 88 -3.00 -5.45 -5.99
CA ILE A 88 -1.88 -6.38 -5.94
C ILE A 88 -1.45 -6.68 -7.36
N GLU A 89 -0.16 -6.51 -7.64
CA GLU A 89 0.44 -6.91 -8.91
C GLU A 89 0.25 -8.43 -9.09
N ILE A 90 -0.34 -8.84 -10.22
CA ILE A 90 -0.65 -10.26 -10.49
C ILE A 90 0.62 -11.13 -10.46
N SER A 91 1.76 -10.58 -10.87
CA SER A 91 3.06 -11.27 -10.84
C SER A 91 3.57 -11.52 -9.41
N ASN A 92 3.08 -10.79 -8.40
CA ASN A 92 3.44 -10.96 -7.01
C ASN A 92 2.60 -12.07 -6.35
N SER A 93 2.82 -13.30 -6.82
CA SER A 93 2.04 -14.49 -6.42
C SER A 93 1.99 -14.69 -4.90
N LYS A 94 3.10 -14.46 -4.19
CA LYS A 94 3.17 -14.60 -2.73
C LYS A 94 2.20 -13.66 -2.00
N VAL A 95 2.13 -12.40 -2.41
CA VAL A 95 1.21 -11.41 -1.80
C VAL A 95 -0.22 -11.69 -2.22
N LEU A 96 -0.44 -12.04 -3.49
CA LEU A 96 -1.76 -12.36 -4.02
C LEU A 96 -2.37 -13.56 -3.30
N GLU A 97 -1.65 -14.67 -3.24
CA GLU A 97 -2.09 -15.90 -2.57
C GLU A 97 -2.34 -15.69 -1.07
N SER A 98 -1.46 -14.96 -0.38
CA SER A 98 -1.63 -14.70 1.05
C SER A 98 -2.83 -13.79 1.31
N THR A 99 -3.11 -12.84 0.42
CA THR A 99 -4.31 -11.98 0.50
C THR A 99 -5.58 -12.77 0.23
N ILE A 100 -5.61 -13.63 -0.80
CA ILE A 100 -6.77 -14.48 -1.11
C ILE A 100 -7.12 -15.42 0.05
N ARG A 101 -6.12 -15.97 0.74
CA ARG A 101 -6.34 -16.82 1.93
C ARG A 101 -6.74 -16.04 3.18
N SER A 102 -6.62 -14.72 3.18
CA SER A 102 -6.93 -13.90 4.35
C SER A 102 -8.44 -13.78 4.54
N LYS A 103 -8.94 -14.10 5.73
CA LYS A 103 -10.34 -13.84 6.12
C LYS A 103 -10.71 -12.35 6.19
N TYR A 104 -9.73 -11.46 6.10
CA TYR A 104 -9.93 -10.00 6.22
C TYR A 104 -10.09 -9.31 4.87
N TRP A 105 -9.72 -9.97 3.78
CA TRP A 105 -9.78 -9.39 2.44
C TRP A 105 -10.78 -10.16 1.58
N THR A 106 -11.56 -9.42 0.81
CA THR A 106 -12.42 -9.99 -0.22
C THR A 106 -11.90 -9.52 -1.57
N ARG A 107 -11.70 -10.46 -2.50
CA ARG A 107 -11.29 -10.11 -3.85
C ARG A 107 -12.47 -9.48 -4.58
N TRP A 108 -12.23 -8.33 -5.22
CA TRP A 108 -13.23 -7.70 -6.07
C TRP A 108 -13.11 -8.22 -7.50
N GLU A 109 -14.19 -8.84 -7.99
CA GLU A 109 -14.30 -9.40 -9.33
C GLU A 109 -15.54 -8.81 -10.03
N ASN A 110 -15.46 -8.64 -11.35
CA ASN A 110 -16.59 -8.32 -12.24
C ASN A 110 -16.91 -9.52 -13.13
N SER A 111 -17.94 -9.41 -13.99
CA SER A 111 -18.36 -10.51 -14.88
C SER A 111 -17.28 -11.01 -15.84
N ASN A 112 -16.23 -10.22 -16.05
CA ASN A 112 -15.14 -10.47 -17.00
C ASN A 112 -13.81 -10.81 -16.29
N GLY A 113 -13.82 -10.97 -14.96
CA GLY A 113 -12.63 -11.29 -14.16
C GLY A 113 -12.29 -10.22 -13.12
N PRO A 114 -11.04 -10.17 -12.62
CA PRO A 114 -10.62 -9.21 -11.61
C PRO A 114 -10.79 -7.77 -12.09
N VAL A 115 -11.18 -6.86 -11.20
CA VAL A 115 -11.24 -5.44 -11.54
C VAL A 115 -9.81 -4.91 -11.70
N CYS A 116 -9.42 -4.60 -12.93
CA CYS A 116 -8.14 -3.98 -13.25
C CYS A 116 -8.26 -2.45 -13.21
N HIS A 117 -7.32 -1.79 -12.52
CA HIS A 117 -7.14 -0.35 -12.60
C HIS A 117 -6.05 -0.03 -13.64
N ASP A 118 -6.43 -0.05 -14.92
CA ASP A 118 -5.51 0.33 -15.99
C ASP A 118 -5.42 1.85 -16.09
N TRP A 119 -4.20 2.37 -15.94
CA TRP A 119 -3.89 3.75 -16.31
C TRP A 119 -3.79 3.81 -17.82
N VAL A 120 -4.92 4.07 -18.48
CA VAL A 120 -4.90 4.42 -19.90
C VAL A 120 -4.22 5.78 -20.01
N LYS A 121 -3.08 5.85 -20.71
CA LYS A 121 -2.57 7.13 -21.19
C LYS A 121 -3.66 7.73 -22.06
N VAL A 122 -4.32 8.77 -21.57
CA VAL A 122 -5.14 9.63 -22.42
C VAL A 122 -4.14 10.32 -23.32
N ASN A 123 -3.92 9.77 -24.51
CA ASN A 123 -3.22 10.49 -25.56
C ASN A 123 -4.09 11.71 -25.86
N ASP A 124 -3.51 12.91 -25.78
CA ASP A 124 -4.18 14.17 -26.04
C ASP A 124 -5.01 14.10 -27.33
N LYS A 125 -6.34 14.06 -27.13
CA LYS A 125 -7.40 14.64 -27.97
C LYS A 125 -8.75 14.26 -27.37
N ILE A 126 -9.10 14.93 -26.27
CA ILE A 126 -10.51 15.20 -26.01
C ILE A 126 -10.79 16.49 -26.77
N SER A 127 -11.24 16.37 -28.02
CA SER A 127 -11.90 17.49 -28.69
C SER A 127 -13.23 17.73 -27.99
N ALA A 128 -13.40 18.96 -27.50
CA ALA A 128 -14.61 19.48 -26.89
C ALA A 128 -15.84 19.36 -27.80
#